data_AF-A0A925FPI3-F1
#
_entry.id   AF-A0A925FPI3-F1
#
_cell.length_a   1.000
_cell.length_b   1.000
_cell.length_c   1.000
_cell.angle_alpha   90.00
_cell.angle_beta   90.00
_cell.angle_gamma   90.00
#
_symmetry.space_group_name_H-M   'P 1'
#
loop_
_entity.id
_entity.type
_entity.pdbx_description
1 polymer ?
#
loop_
_entity_poly.entity_id
_entity_poly.type
_entity_poly.pdbx_seq_one_letter_code
_entity_poly.pdbx_strand_id
1 'polypeptide(L)' 'MNKLKADIFLASHGSFFGLLEKREKLRKGSSTNPFIDPDGYRRFLADTEKAFLEKLKNATNKLR' A
#
# COMPACT_ATOMS: atom_id res chain seq x y z
N MET A 1 -0.58 -7.69 -13.20
CA MET A 1 -1.52 -6.67 -12.66
C MET A 1 -0.74 -5.57 -11.94
N ASN A 2 0.26 -4.95 -12.60
CA ASN A 2 1.18 -3.97 -11.99
C ASN A 2 1.65 -2.89 -13.00
N LYS A 3 0.79 -2.54 -13.96
CA LYS A 3 1.11 -1.60 -15.06
C LYS A 3 0.52 -0.21 -14.85
N LEU A 4 -0.31 -0.02 -13.82
CA LEU A 4 -0.89 1.28 -13.52
C LEU A 4 0.21 2.20 -12.98
N LYS A 5 0.40 3.34 -13.65
CA LYS A 5 1.19 4.44 -13.11
C LYS A 5 0.31 5.26 -12.18
N ALA A 6 0.54 5.15 -10.88
CA ALA A 6 -0.19 5.89 -9.86
C ALA A 6 0.76 6.87 -9.17
N ASP A 7 0.72 8.14 -9.55
CA ASP A 7 1.54 9.18 -8.90
C ASP A 7 1.00 9.54 -7.50
N ILE A 8 -0.30 9.37 -7.27
CA ILE A 8 -0.97 9.48 -5.97
C ILE A 8 -1.70 8.17 -5.69
N PHE A 9 -1.28 7.47 -4.64
CA PHE A 9 -1.89 6.21 -4.23
C PHE A 9 -2.89 6.42 -3.08
N LEU A 10 -4.12 5.97 -3.28
CA LEU A 10 -5.21 5.94 -2.29
C LEU A 10 -5.86 4.55 -2.29
N ALA A 11 -6.55 4.20 -1.20
CA ALA A 11 -7.28 2.96 -1.07
C ALA A 11 -8.44 3.09 -0.06
N SER A 12 -9.25 2.03 0.09
CA SER A 12 -10.43 2.00 0.96
C SER A 12 -10.13 2.19 2.45
N HIS A 13 -8.91 1.89 2.90
CA HIS A 13 -8.47 2.07 4.27
C HIS A 13 -7.22 2.96 4.34
N GLY A 14 -7.23 3.96 5.22
CA GLY A 14 -6.14 4.93 5.36
C GLY A 14 -4.79 4.31 5.72
N SER A 15 -4.80 3.17 6.42
CA SER A 15 -3.58 2.42 6.76
C SER A 15 -2.86 1.86 5.54
N PHE A 16 -3.55 1.63 4.41
CA PHE A 16 -2.94 1.04 3.23
C PHE A 16 -1.97 1.98 2.52
N PHE A 17 -2.14 3.29 2.68
CA PHE A 17 -1.31 4.30 2.01
C PHE A 17 -0.64 5.27 3.00
N GLY A 18 -0.69 5.00 4.31
CA GLY A 18 -0.05 5.82 5.35
C GLY A 18 -0.74 7.17 5.55
N LEU A 19 -2.07 7.18 5.63
CA LEU A 19 -2.89 8.40 5.75
C LEU A 19 -2.45 9.27 6.93
N LEU A 20 -2.25 8.69 8.12
CA LEU A 20 -1.97 9.45 9.33
C LEU A 20 -0.60 10.13 9.23
N GLU A 21 0.42 9.41 8.79
CA GLU A 21 1.77 9.93 8.63
C GLU A 21 1.83 11.03 7.57
N LYS A 22 1.16 10.83 6.43
CA LYS A 22 1.07 11.83 5.35
C LYS A 22 0.31 13.07 5.80
N ARG A 23 -0.78 12.90 6.55
CA ARG A 23 -1.55 14.01 7.13
C ARG A 23 -0.73 14.81 8.15
N GLU A 24 0.03 14.15 9.02
CA GLU A 24 0.90 14.85 9.96
C GLU A 24 2.01 15.64 9.27
N LYS A 25 2.59 15.12 8.17
CA LYS A 25 3.54 15.87 7.35
C LYS A 25 2.92 17.13 6.74
N LEU A 26 1.70 17.03 6.23
CA LEU A 26 0.95 18.22 5.76
C LEU A 26 0.73 19.23 6.88
N ARG A 27 0.28 18.77 8.06
CA ARG A 27 0.05 19.64 9.23
C ARG A 27 1.31 20.39 9.67
N LYS A 28 2.48 19.76 9.53
CA LYS A 28 3.79 20.37 9.82
C LYS A 28 4.31 21.31 8.72
N GLY A 29 3.52 21.57 7.68
CA GLY A 29 3.89 22.48 6.60
C GLY A 29 4.92 21.90 5.64
N SER A 30 4.84 20.59 5.34
CA SER A 30 5.74 19.98 4.35
C SER A 30 5.71 20.76 3.02
N SER A 31 6.90 21.11 2.51
CA SER A 31 7.07 21.84 1.25
C SER A 31 6.66 21.04 0.01
N THR A 32 6.54 19.72 0.14
CA THR A 32 6.10 18.78 -0.91
C THR A 32 4.83 18.08 -0.47
N ASN A 33 3.86 17.90 -1.37
CA ASN A 33 2.64 17.16 -1.05
C ASN A 33 2.97 15.69 -0.70
N PRO A 34 2.80 15.23 0.56
CA PRO A 34 3.17 13.89 1.01
C PRO A 34 2.35 12.75 0.37
N PHE A 35 1.27 13.08 -0.33
CA PHE A 35 0.45 12.11 -1.06
C PHE A 35 0.99 11.79 -2.45
N ILE A 36 1.92 12.59 -2.98
CA ILE A 36 2.67 12.23 -4.18
C ILE A 36 3.64 11.11 -3.79
N ASP A 37 3.29 9.90 -4.20
CA ASP A 37 3.94 8.65 -3.81
C ASP A 37 3.86 7.65 -4.97
N PRO A 38 4.71 7.83 -6.02
CA PRO A 38 4.64 7.04 -7.25
C PRO A 38 4.98 5.56 -7.06
N ASP A 39 5.53 5.20 -5.89
CA ASP A 39 5.89 3.84 -5.51
C ASP A 39 4.88 3.18 -4.57
N GLY A 40 3.98 3.96 -3.95
CA GLY A 40 3.05 3.49 -2.93
C GLY A 40 2.16 2.35 -3.41
N TYR A 41 1.63 2.47 -4.62
CA TYR A 41 0.80 1.44 -5.23
C TYR A 41 1.58 0.12 -5.46
N ARG A 42 2.82 0.21 -5.96
CA ARG A 42 3.66 -0.97 -6.24
C ARG A 42 4.05 -1.69 -4.95
N ARG A 43 4.40 -0.94 -3.91
CA ARG A 43 4.68 -1.51 -2.58
C ARG A 43 3.46 -2.24 -2.02
N PHE A 44 2.29 -1.61 -2.05
CA PHE A 44 1.04 -2.22 -1.56
C PHE A 44 0.70 -3.53 -2.30
N LEU A 45 0.84 -3.55 -3.64
CA LEU A 45 0.62 -4.77 -4.42
C LEU A 45 1.58 -5.90 -4.03
N ALA A 46 2.87 -5.61 -3.93
CA ALA A 46 3.87 -6.63 -3.59
C ALA A 46 3.61 -7.25 -2.21
N ASP A 47 3.30 -6.41 -1.22
CA ASP A 47 3.04 -6.86 0.15
C ASP A 47 1.74 -7.68 0.24
N THR A 48 0.68 -7.23 -0.44
CA THR A 48 -0.62 -7.93 -0.43
C THR A 48 -0.57 -9.24 -1.21
N GLU A 49 0.13 -9.29 -2.34
CA GLU A 49 0.35 -10.52 -3.11
C GLU A 49 1.14 -11.55 -2.29
N LYS A 50 2.23 -11.14 -1.66
CA LYS A 50 3.01 -12.00 -0.77
C LYS A 50 2.15 -12.54 0.38
N ALA A 51 1.40 -11.67 1.07
CA ALA A 51 0.54 -12.08 2.18
C ALA A 51 -0.57 -13.05 1.73
N PHE A 52 -1.13 -12.85 0.53
CA PHE A 52 -2.11 -13.76 -0.04
C PHE A 52 -1.52 -15.14 -0.34
N LEU A 53 -0.37 -15.20 -1.01
CA LEU A 53 0.29 -16.47 -1.36
C LEU A 53 0.69 -17.28 -0.13
N GLU A 54 1.19 -16.62 0.93
CA GLU A 54 1.48 -17.30 2.20
C GLU A 54 0.22 -17.86 2.85
N LYS A 55 -0.88 -17.09 2.86
CA LYS A 55 -2.17 -17.58 3.38
C LYS A 55 -2.69 -18.75 2.55
N LEU A 56 -2.58 -18.69 1.23
CA LEU A 56 -3.00 -19.76 0.33
C LEU A 56 -2.22 -21.04 0.60
N LYS A 57 -0.88 -20.96 0.65
CA LYS A 57 -0.01 -22.10 0.99
C LYS A 57 -0.40 -22.74 2.33
N ASN A 58 -0.61 -21.93 3.36
CA ASN A 58 -1.01 -22.41 4.68
C ASN A 58 -2.38 -23.09 4.68
N ALA A 59 -3.35 -22.54 3.94
CA ALA A 59 -4.67 -23.13 3.81
C ALA A 59 -4.62 -24.46 3.03
N THR A 60 -3.86 -24.53 1.94
CA THR A 60 -3.69 -25.76 1.16
C THR A 60 -2.98 -26.87 1.94
N ASN A 61 -1.97 -26.53 2.75
CA ASN A 61 -1.27 -27.51 3.58
C ASN A 61 -2.15 -28.10 4.69
N LYS A 62 -3.13 -27.34 5.20
CA LYS A 62 -4.09 -27.84 6.21
C LYS A 62 -5.14 -28.81 5.65
N LEU A 63 -5.28 -28.87 4.33
CA LEU A 63 -6.25 -29.72 3.63
C LEU A 63 -5.63 -31.01 3.10
N ARG A 64 -4.31 -31.17 3.26
CA ARG A 64 -3.55 -32.38 2.90
C ARG A 64 -3.22 -33.15 4.17
#